data_AF-A0A2L0A5U9-F1
#
_entry.id   AF-A0A2L0A5U9-F1
#
_cell.length_a   1.000
_cell.length_b   1.000
_cell.length_c   1.000
_cell.angle_alpha   90.00
_cell.angle_beta   90.00
_cell.angle_gamma   90.00
#
_symmetry.space_group_name_H-M   'P 1'
#
loop_
_entity.id
_entity.type
_entity.pdbx_description
1 polymer ?
#
loop_
_entity_poly.entity_id
_entity_poly.type
_entity_poly.pdbx_seq_one_letter_code
_entity_poly.pdbx_strand_id
1 'polypeptide(L)'
;MTDARRSKLLAVLAEDYDPPETFVLRPFNPGVPEVGQVRVRVRVHAAGLSFVDVLTAAGKYQTRPPLLFVPGGEIAGIVEAVAGW
;
A
#
# COMPACT_ATOMS: atom_id res chain seq x y z
N MET A 1 26.48 -4.46 14.27
CA MET A 1 25.93 -3.13 14.66
C MET A 1 24.55 -3.03 14.03
N THR A 2 23.52 -3.33 14.81
CA THR A 2 22.15 -3.60 14.34
C THR A 2 21.46 -2.29 14.01
N ASP A 3 21.07 -2.08 12.76
CA ASP A 3 20.49 -0.82 12.28
C ASP A 3 19.13 -0.54 12.94
N ALA A 4 19.12 0.44 13.86
CA ALA A 4 17.98 0.87 14.65
C ALA A 4 16.99 1.77 13.89
N ARG A 5 16.98 1.73 12.55
CA ARG A 5 16.10 2.56 11.70
C ARG A 5 15.17 1.76 10.79
N ARG A 6 14.64 0.63 11.24
CA ARG A 6 13.39 0.12 10.66
C ARG A 6 12.24 1.05 11.06
N SER A 7 12.11 2.18 10.37
CA SER A 7 10.91 2.99 10.39
C SER A 7 9.72 2.06 10.14
N LYS A 8 8.70 2.09 11.03
CA LYS A 8 7.46 1.34 10.80
C LYS A 8 6.94 1.72 9.41
N LEU A 9 6.86 0.75 8.51
CA LEU A 9 6.20 0.93 7.23
C LEU A 9 4.72 1.21 7.53
N LEU A 10 4.22 2.32 7.03
CA LEU A 10 2.83 2.72 7.21
C LEU A 10 2.07 2.52 5.90
N ALA A 11 0.81 2.14 6.01
CA ALA A 11 -0.12 2.11 4.89
C ALA A 11 -1.50 2.61 5.34
N VAL A 12 -2.27 3.13 4.39
CA VAL A 12 -3.73 3.19 4.56
C VAL A 12 -4.26 1.78 4.33
N LEU A 13 -5.07 1.28 5.26
CA LEU A 13 -5.65 -0.07 5.18
C LEU A 13 -7.17 0.03 5.20
N ALA A 14 -7.81 -0.44 4.14
CA ALA A 14 -9.25 -0.62 4.08
C ALA A 14 -9.64 -1.90 4.82
N GLU A 15 -10.24 -1.73 6.00
CA GLU A 15 -10.83 -2.80 6.81
C GLU A 15 -12.32 -2.97 6.55
N ASP A 16 -12.96 -1.92 6.08
CA ASP A 16 -14.29 -1.92 5.48
C ASP A 16 -14.30 -0.90 4.32
N TYR A 17 -15.42 -0.78 3.63
CA TYR A 17 -15.64 0.15 2.53
C TYR A 17 -16.22 1.47 3.03
N ASP A 18 -15.52 2.05 3.99
CA ASP A 18 -15.91 3.29 4.64
C ASP A 18 -15.64 4.52 3.77
N PRO A 19 -16.25 5.67 4.10
CA PRO A 19 -15.91 6.94 3.47
C PRO A 19 -14.40 7.26 3.61
N PRO A 20 -13.76 7.87 2.60
CA PRO A 20 -12.31 8.10 2.61
C PRO A 20 -11.78 8.90 3.81
N GLU A 21 -12.63 9.71 4.44
CA GLU A 21 -12.27 10.55 5.56
C GLU A 21 -11.97 9.74 6.84
N THR A 22 -12.37 8.47 6.90
CA THR A 22 -12.10 7.58 8.03
C THR A 22 -10.75 6.88 7.95
N PHE A 23 -10.08 6.92 6.80
CA PHE A 23 -8.82 6.21 6.60
C PHE A 23 -7.69 6.86 7.39
N VAL A 24 -6.90 6.01 8.05
CA VAL A 24 -5.73 6.41 8.83
C VAL A 24 -4.51 5.59 8.43
N LEU A 25 -3.33 6.20 8.53
CA LEU A 25 -2.08 5.49 8.38
C LEU A 25 -1.87 4.54 9.57
N ARG A 26 -1.58 3.27 9.26
CA ARG A 26 -1.29 2.24 10.25
C ARG A 26 -0.02 1.47 9.92
N PRO A 27 0.69 0.93 10.91
CA PRO A 27 1.79 0.00 10.65
C PRO A 27 1.33 -1.18 9.81
N PHE A 28 2.05 -1.46 8.73
CA PHE A 28 1.74 -2.54 7.81
C PHE A 28 3.02 -3.25 7.35
N ASN A 29 2.94 -4.58 7.24
CA ASN A 29 4.01 -5.41 6.70
C ASN A 29 3.46 -6.21 5.51
N PRO A 30 3.95 -5.99 4.28
CA PRO A 30 3.49 -6.70 3.08
C PRO A 30 4.00 -8.16 2.99
N GLY A 31 4.43 -8.75 4.11
CA GLY A 31 4.96 -10.11 4.17
C GLY A 31 6.26 -10.29 3.40
N VAL A 32 6.58 -11.53 3.01
CA VAL A 32 7.64 -11.87 2.05
C VAL A 32 7.01 -12.22 0.70
N PRO A 33 7.69 -11.97 -0.44
CA PRO A 33 7.19 -12.45 -1.73
C PRO A 33 7.17 -13.98 -1.75
N GLU A 34 6.23 -14.57 -2.49
CA GLU A 34 6.16 -16.01 -2.72
C GLU A 34 7.25 -16.48 -3.70
N VAL A 35 7.46 -17.79 -3.80
CA VAL A 35 8.41 -18.40 -4.75
C VAL A 35 8.05 -18.00 -6.18
N GLY A 36 9.03 -17.53 -6.94
CA GLY A 36 8.83 -17.05 -8.32
C GLY A 36 8.27 -15.63 -8.43
N GLN A 37 7.99 -14.93 -7.32
CA GLN A 37 7.64 -13.51 -7.35
C GLN A 37 8.89 -12.63 -7.31
N VAL A 38 8.85 -11.55 -8.10
CA VAL A 38 9.80 -10.43 -7.98
C VAL A 38 9.16 -9.33 -7.16
N ARG A 39 9.91 -8.79 -6.20
CA ARG A 39 9.52 -7.64 -5.39
C ARG A 39 10.46 -6.47 -5.58
N VAL A 40 9.88 -5.32 -5.88
CA VAL A 40 10.56 -4.03 -5.93
C VAL A 40 10.17 -3.24 -4.69
N ARG A 41 11.14 -2.88 -3.85
CA ARG A 41 10.92 -1.98 -2.71
C ARG A 41 11.14 -0.56 -3.15
N VAL A 42 10.09 0.27 -3.06
CA VAL A 42 10.14 1.69 -3.36
C VAL A 42 9.95 2.49 -2.06
N ARG A 43 10.87 3.41 -1.77
CA ARG A 43 10.64 4.47 -0.78
C ARG A 43 9.76 5.53 -1.40
N VAL A 44 8.48 5.46 -1.08
CA VAL A 44 7.44 6.36 -1.57
C VAL A 44 7.68 7.76 -1.03
N HIS A 45 7.75 8.74 -1.92
CA HIS A 45 7.84 10.17 -1.61
C HIS A 45 6.50 10.88 -1.81
N ALA A 46 5.71 10.43 -2.79
CA ALA A 46 4.36 10.92 -3.05
C ALA A 46 3.46 9.78 -3.54
N ALA A 47 2.16 9.89 -3.27
CA ALA A 47 1.11 9.05 -3.82
C ALA A 47 0.13 9.95 -4.58
N GLY A 48 -0.30 9.51 -5.76
CA GLY A 48 -1.35 10.18 -6.53
C GLY A 48 -2.73 9.90 -5.92
N LEU A 49 -3.66 10.83 -6.10
CA LEU A 49 -5.06 10.64 -5.74
C LEU A 49 -5.94 10.92 -6.95
N SER A 50 -6.79 9.96 -7.27
CA SER A 50 -7.78 10.03 -8.33
C SER A 50 -9.19 9.78 -7.80
N PHE A 51 -10.18 10.08 -8.63
CA PHE A 51 -11.58 9.77 -8.30
C PHE A 51 -11.83 8.26 -8.18
N VAL A 52 -11.07 7.43 -8.91
CA VAL A 52 -11.18 5.97 -8.86
C VAL A 52 -10.74 5.44 -7.49
N ASP A 53 -9.73 6.05 -6.88
CA ASP A 53 -9.26 5.64 -5.55
C ASP A 53 -10.36 5.85 -4.50
N VAL A 54 -11.04 7.00 -4.55
CA VAL A 54 -12.17 7.33 -3.67
C VAL A 54 -13.33 6.35 -3.85
N LEU A 55 -13.70 6.05 -5.09
CA LEU A 55 -14.77 5.09 -5.37
C LEU A 55 -14.38 3.66 -4.93
N THR A 56 -13.14 3.26 -5.15
CA THR A 56 -12.65 1.92 -4.81
C THR A 56 -12.63 1.73 -3.30
N ALA A 57 -12.11 2.71 -2.58
CA ALA A 57 -12.05 2.69 -1.13
C ALA A 57 -13.46 2.63 -0.49
N ALA A 58 -14.43 3.34 -1.07
CA ALA A 58 -15.84 3.27 -0.66
C ALA A 58 -16.63 2.08 -1.24
N GLY A 59 -15.98 1.15 -1.96
CA GLY A 59 -16.64 -0.03 -2.54
C GLY A 59 -17.65 0.26 -3.65
N LYS A 60 -17.58 1.46 -4.25
CA LYS A 60 -18.48 1.98 -5.29
C LYS A 60 -17.90 1.88 -6.69
N TYR A 61 -16.68 1.40 -6.84
CA TYR A 61 -16.06 1.16 -8.15
C TYR A 61 -16.52 -0.17 -8.75
N GLN A 62 -16.36 -0.32 -10.07
CA GLN A 62 -16.83 -1.49 -10.82
C GLN A 62 -16.22 -2.80 -10.30
N THR A 63 -14.94 -2.75 -9.94
CA THR A 63 -14.21 -3.84 -9.30
C THR A 63 -14.02 -3.53 -7.82
N ARG A 64 -14.29 -4.52 -6.98
CA ARG A 64 -14.22 -4.40 -5.52
C ARG A 64 -13.13 -5.33 -4.98
N PRO A 65 -11.94 -4.83 -4.62
CA PRO A 65 -10.87 -5.64 -4.06
C PRO A 65 -11.31 -6.31 -2.75
N PRO A 66 -10.90 -7.56 -2.46
CA PRO A 66 -11.21 -8.18 -1.17
C PRO A 66 -10.54 -7.40 -0.02
N LEU A 67 -11.23 -7.32 1.11
CA LEU A 67 -10.66 -6.79 2.36
C LEU A 67 -9.68 -7.82 2.95
N LEU A 68 -8.55 -7.43 3.56
CA LEU A 68 -8.01 -6.07 3.70
C LEU A 68 -7.23 -5.66 2.44
N PHE A 69 -7.32 -4.39 2.04
CA PHE A 69 -6.49 -3.88 0.91
C PHE A 69 -5.95 -2.47 1.17
N VAL A 70 -4.91 -2.09 0.41
CA VAL A 70 -4.36 -0.73 0.39
C VAL A 70 -4.95 0.00 -0.83
N PRO A 71 -5.75 1.07 -0.66
CA PRO A 71 -6.25 1.86 -1.77
C PRO A 71 -5.14 2.72 -2.40
N GLY A 72 -5.33 3.14 -3.65
CA GLY A 72 -4.36 3.92 -4.41
C GLY A 72 -3.78 3.14 -5.59
N GLY A 73 -3.68 3.78 -6.76
CA GLY A 73 -3.05 3.20 -7.96
C GLY A 73 -1.68 3.77 -8.33
N GLU A 74 -1.25 4.86 -7.70
CA GLU A 74 -0.15 5.69 -8.21
C GLU A 74 0.83 6.10 -7.09
N ILE A 75 2.13 5.96 -7.36
CA ILE A 75 3.20 6.40 -6.46
C ILE A 75 4.39 7.00 -7.24
N ALA A 76 5.13 7.89 -6.59
CA ALA A 76 6.44 8.35 -7.01
C ALA A 76 7.44 8.20 -5.86
N GLY A 77 8.63 7.65 -6.16
CA GLY A 77 9.61 7.36 -5.14
C GLY A 77 10.95 6.86 -5.68
N ILE A 78 11.80 6.40 -4.77
CA ILE A 78 13.12 5.86 -5.10
C ILE A 78 13.10 4.34 -4.92
N VAL A 79 13.58 3.59 -5.92
CA VAL A 79 13.79 2.15 -5.80
C VAL A 79 14.97 1.91 -4.84
N GLU A 80 14.72 1.23 -3.72
CA GLU A 80 15.73 0.91 -2.72
C GLU A 80 16.28 -0.51 -2.86
N ALA A 81 15.47 -1.44 -3.38
CA ALA A 81 15.87 -2.82 -3.57
C ALA A 81 15.01 -3.51 -4.63
N VAL A 82 15.59 -4.51 -5.28
CA VAL A 82 14.89 -5.49 -6.11
C VAL A 82 15.33 -6.87 -5.64
N ALA A 83 14.37 -7.76 -5.39
CA ALA A 83 14.64 -9.14 -4.98
C ALA A 83 13.68 -10.08 -5.70
N GLY A 84 14.20 -11.22 -6.15
CA GLY A 84 13.42 -12.39 -6.58
C GLY A 84 13.77 -13.57 -5.67
N TRP A 85 12.84 -14.52 -5.57
CA TRP A 85 13.09 -15.83 -4.95
C TRP A 85 13.22 -16.90 -6.03
#